data_AF-A0ABC8QLG8-F1
#
_entry.id   AF-A0ABC8QLG8-F1
#
_cell.length_a   1.000
_cell.length_b   1.000
_cell.length_c   1.000
_cell.angle_alpha   90.00
_cell.angle_beta   90.00
_cell.angle_gamma   90.00
#
_symmetry.space_group_name_H-M   'P 1'
#
loop_
_entity.id
_entity.type
_entity.pdbx_description
1 polymer ?
#
loop_
_entity_poly.entity_id
_entity_poly.type
_entity_poly.pdbx_seq_one_letter_code
_entity_poly.pdbx_strand_id
1 'polypeptide(L)'
;MDEMTLDVINLMKTASNWVTIAFEAPFAQAVVFGVHIGVIVINGKEVLNFASANYLGLVGLEKLLKSCTSALEKYSIGSCGPRGFYGTIGQNSEVFGNSRFHTLLTLHYVQCNSGFLQEMRYYCCANCSPLDDIIKLKEKHCFRVLLDENNSFGVLGNSERGLTEYHGVLIEKIDIVTVAMGHALATEGGFCSGSVIIDFNASTFLIACVLIIHDVQRLSNFGYLFSASLPPYLVNAVVIAIDVLEQNPYLITKLRKNITILCRGVYFYHCLEIVSDQQSPIVFLRLKKSTGSLKNDLSLLEDIAHHVLKEDSIFVETSNRSMLNKWSLPVGIRLFVSATHTESDLTKACESLKRVASLVLTAHV
;
A
#
# COMPACT_ATOMS: atom_id res chain seq x y z
N MET A 1 -3.02 -37.73 21.80
CA MET A 1 -2.24 -36.83 20.93
C MET A 1 -1.90 -35.63 21.79
N ASP A 2 -0.62 -35.41 22.08
CA ASP A 2 -0.20 -34.36 23.03
C ASP A 2 -0.57 -32.97 22.51
N GLU A 3 -0.83 -32.05 23.43
CA GLU A 3 -1.23 -30.66 23.18
C GLU A 3 -0.25 -29.95 22.23
N MET A 4 1.04 -30.21 22.41
CA MET A 4 2.11 -29.72 21.53
C MET A 4 2.00 -30.23 20.09
N THR A 5 1.54 -31.47 19.88
CA THR A 5 1.34 -32.04 18.54
C THR A 5 0.15 -31.39 17.85
N LEU A 6 -0.90 -31.07 18.61
CA LEU A 6 -2.09 -30.37 18.09
C LEU A 6 -1.76 -28.94 17.67
N ASP A 7 -0.93 -28.24 18.43
CA ASP A 7 -0.48 -26.88 18.10
C ASP A 7 0.40 -26.82 16.85
N VAL A 8 1.33 -27.77 16.70
CA VAL A 8 2.15 -27.88 15.49
C VAL A 8 1.29 -28.19 14.26
N ILE A 9 0.30 -29.07 14.40
CA ILE A 9 -0.65 -29.38 13.32
C ILE A 9 -1.49 -28.15 12.96
N ASN A 10 -1.94 -27.36 13.95
CA ASN A 10 -2.71 -26.13 13.70
C ASN A 10 -1.86 -25.04 13.03
N LEU A 11 -0.58 -24.92 13.41
CA LEU A 11 0.37 -24.02 12.75
C LEU A 11 0.60 -24.44 11.29
N MET A 12 0.83 -25.73 11.03
CA MET A 12 1.01 -26.25 9.67
C MET A 12 -0.25 -26.11 8.82
N LYS A 13 -1.44 -26.34 9.39
CA LYS A 13 -2.72 -26.08 8.71
C LYS A 13 -2.91 -24.59 8.41
N THR A 14 -2.50 -23.71 9.30
CA THR A 14 -2.58 -22.26 9.06
C THR A 14 -1.63 -21.86 7.92
N ALA A 15 -0.39 -22.34 7.93
CA ALA A 15 0.57 -22.11 6.85
C ALA A 15 0.08 -22.69 5.51
N SER A 16 -0.45 -23.91 5.52
CA SER A 16 -1.04 -24.54 4.34
C SER A 16 -2.24 -23.76 3.84
N ASN A 17 -3.13 -23.29 4.71
CA ASN A 17 -4.28 -22.47 4.33
C ASN A 17 -3.83 -21.13 3.74
N TRP A 18 -2.74 -20.53 4.24
CA TRP A 18 -2.15 -19.32 3.64
C TRP A 18 -1.61 -19.58 2.24
N VAL A 19 -0.91 -20.70 2.03
CA VAL A 19 -0.42 -21.12 0.72
C VAL A 19 -1.60 -21.40 -0.23
N THR A 20 -2.61 -22.13 0.23
CA THR A 20 -3.81 -22.42 -0.55
C THR A 20 -4.58 -21.14 -0.87
N ILE A 21 -4.75 -20.19 0.06
CA ILE A 21 -5.36 -18.88 -0.21
C ILE A 21 -4.53 -18.08 -1.23
N ALA A 22 -3.20 -18.14 -1.18
CA ALA A 22 -2.35 -17.45 -2.16
C ALA A 22 -2.50 -18.04 -3.58
N PHE A 23 -2.80 -19.34 -3.71
CA PHE A 23 -3.01 -20.02 -4.99
C PHE A 23 -4.49 -20.06 -5.45
N GLU A 24 -5.46 -20.02 -4.53
CA GLU A 24 -6.90 -20.01 -4.80
C GLU A 24 -7.48 -18.59 -4.86
N ALA A 25 -6.73 -17.58 -4.43
CA ALA A 25 -7.13 -16.19 -4.65
C ALA A 25 -7.33 -15.97 -6.15
N PRO A 26 -8.42 -15.29 -6.58
CA PRO A 26 -8.68 -14.99 -7.99
C PRO A 26 -7.51 -14.23 -8.68
N PHE A 27 -6.58 -13.68 -7.90
CA PHE A 27 -5.30 -13.13 -8.35
C PHE A 27 -4.38 -14.14 -9.07
N ALA A 28 -4.36 -15.41 -8.67
CA ALA A 28 -3.48 -16.43 -9.27
C ALA A 28 -3.97 -16.94 -10.63
N GLN A 29 -5.23 -16.66 -11.00
CA GLN A 29 -5.80 -17.05 -12.30
C GLN A 29 -5.53 -16.03 -13.41
N ALA A 30 -5.16 -14.80 -13.07
CA ALA A 30 -4.77 -13.80 -14.06
C ALA A 30 -3.23 -13.79 -14.17
N VAL A 31 -2.70 -14.42 -15.21
CA VAL A 31 -1.29 -14.21 -15.57
C VAL A 31 -1.16 -12.81 -16.17
N VAL A 32 -0.86 -11.83 -15.33
CA VAL A 32 -0.66 -10.43 -15.75
C VAL A 32 0.74 -10.31 -16.35
N PHE A 33 0.83 -10.35 -17.68
CA PHE A 33 2.04 -9.98 -18.41
C PHE A 33 1.92 -8.54 -18.90
N GLY A 34 2.93 -7.70 -18.64
CA GLY A 34 3.03 -6.36 -19.24
C GLY A 34 3.69 -5.31 -18.35
N VAL A 35 4.31 -4.30 -18.98
CA VAL A 35 4.89 -3.13 -18.31
C VAL A 35 3.76 -2.13 -18.03
N HIS A 36 3.54 -1.82 -16.75
CA HIS A 36 2.35 -1.14 -16.22
C HIS A 36 2.27 0.36 -16.53
N ILE A 37 1.48 0.75 -17.54
CA ILE A 37 1.00 2.14 -17.69
C ILE A 37 -0.49 2.08 -18.05
N GLY A 38 -1.37 2.11 -17.04
CA GLY A 38 -2.83 2.15 -17.20
C GLY A 38 -3.52 0.87 -17.71
N VAL A 39 -2.89 0.10 -18.59
CA VAL A 39 -3.45 -1.10 -19.23
C VAL A 39 -2.62 -2.34 -18.88
N ILE A 40 -3.28 -3.48 -18.70
CA ILE A 40 -2.69 -4.80 -18.44
C ILE A 40 -3.25 -5.83 -19.42
N VAL A 41 -2.53 -6.94 -19.62
CA VAL A 41 -3.03 -8.06 -20.42
C VAL A 41 -3.52 -9.17 -19.50
N ILE A 42 -4.81 -9.51 -19.58
CA ILE A 42 -5.42 -10.65 -18.88
C ILE A 42 -5.94 -11.62 -19.94
N ASN A 43 -5.50 -12.88 -19.90
CA ASN A 43 -5.90 -13.92 -20.85
C ASN A 43 -5.74 -13.49 -22.33
N GLY A 44 -4.66 -12.76 -22.64
CA GLY A 44 -4.36 -12.25 -23.99
C GLY A 44 -5.17 -11.03 -24.43
N LYS A 45 -6.04 -10.47 -23.57
CA LYS A 45 -6.83 -9.27 -23.86
C LYS A 45 -6.30 -8.08 -23.08
N GLU A 46 -6.21 -6.92 -23.74
CA GLU A 46 -5.92 -5.64 -23.07
C GLU A 46 -7.08 -5.19 -22.19
N VAL A 47 -6.77 -4.85 -20.96
CA VAL A 47 -7.71 -4.52 -19.89
C VAL A 47 -7.21 -3.29 -19.15
N LEU A 48 -8.11 -2.33 -18.91
CA LEU A 48 -7.81 -1.13 -18.16
C LEU A 48 -7.69 -1.46 -16.66
N ASN A 49 -6.58 -1.08 -16.03
CA ASN A 49 -6.22 -1.51 -14.69
C ASN A 49 -6.57 -0.47 -13.62
N PHE A 50 -7.49 -0.82 -12.72
CA PHE A 50 -7.81 -0.09 -11.49
C PHE A 50 -7.59 -0.95 -10.23
N ALA A 51 -6.69 -1.93 -10.29
CA ALA A 51 -6.42 -2.85 -9.18
C ALA A 51 -4.97 -2.83 -8.68
N SER A 52 -4.12 -1.93 -9.20
CA SER A 52 -2.72 -1.84 -8.76
C SER A 52 -2.41 -0.52 -8.06
N ALA A 53 -1.60 -0.59 -7.00
CA ALA A 53 -1.15 0.57 -6.22
C ALA A 53 -0.03 1.39 -6.90
N ASN A 54 0.10 1.32 -8.23
CA ASN A 54 1.03 2.14 -9.02
C ASN A 54 0.44 3.54 -9.25
N TYR A 55 0.21 4.27 -8.15
CA TYR A 55 -0.50 5.55 -8.13
C TYR A 55 0.13 6.60 -9.05
N LEU A 56 1.43 6.56 -9.21
CA LEU A 56 2.20 7.56 -9.94
C LEU A 56 2.59 7.10 -11.35
N GLY A 57 2.38 5.82 -11.67
CA GLY A 57 2.77 5.30 -12.97
C GLY A 57 4.27 5.17 -13.16
N LEU A 58 5.04 5.05 -12.09
CA LEU A 58 6.50 4.98 -12.17
C LEU A 58 6.98 3.59 -12.60
N VAL A 59 6.18 2.54 -12.40
CA VAL A 59 6.48 1.21 -12.92
C VAL A 59 6.52 1.30 -14.44
N GLY A 60 7.64 0.90 -15.04
CA GLY A 60 7.84 0.96 -16.49
C GLY A 60 8.39 2.28 -17.02
N LEU A 61 8.65 3.27 -16.15
CA LEU A 61 9.30 4.51 -16.57
C LEU A 61 10.71 4.19 -17.11
N GLU A 62 11.01 4.66 -18.33
CA GLU A 62 12.26 4.36 -19.03
C GLU A 62 13.50 4.77 -18.20
N LYS A 63 13.42 5.89 -17.47
CA LYS A 63 14.49 6.34 -16.57
C LYS A 63 14.76 5.34 -15.45
N LEU A 64 13.71 4.79 -14.84
CA LEU A 64 13.85 3.74 -13.82
C LEU A 64 14.41 2.45 -14.45
N LEU A 65 13.86 2.00 -15.59
CA LEU A 65 14.30 0.79 -16.27
C LEU A 65 15.79 0.84 -16.64
N LYS A 66 16.25 1.95 -17.23
CA LYS A 66 17.67 2.17 -17.55
C LYS A 66 18.55 2.12 -16.31
N SER A 67 18.12 2.75 -15.21
CA SER A 67 18.86 2.71 -13.95
C SER A 67 18.94 1.30 -13.37
N CYS A 68 17.84 0.55 -13.41
CA CYS A 68 17.80 -0.85 -12.97
C CYS A 68 18.69 -1.73 -13.83
N THR A 69 18.66 -1.58 -15.16
CA THR A 69 19.51 -2.35 -16.09
C THR A 69 20.99 -2.07 -15.83
N SER A 70 21.39 -0.80 -15.69
CA SER A 70 22.78 -0.45 -15.36
C SER A 70 23.22 -1.03 -14.01
N ALA A 71 22.31 -1.05 -13.04
CA ALA A 71 22.57 -1.66 -11.74
C ALA A 71 22.73 -3.19 -11.82
N LEU A 72 21.91 -3.86 -12.62
CA LEU A 72 22.00 -5.29 -12.88
C LEU A 72 23.32 -5.64 -13.60
N GLU A 73 23.74 -4.85 -14.58
CA GLU A 73 25.02 -5.03 -15.29
C GLU A 73 26.21 -4.90 -14.34
N LYS A 74 26.14 -3.97 -13.39
CA LYS A 74 27.24 -3.68 -12.45
C LYS A 74 27.27 -4.61 -11.23
N TYR A 75 26.10 -4.92 -10.66
CA TYR A 75 25.97 -5.60 -9.36
C TYR A 75 25.26 -6.96 -9.43
N SER A 76 24.85 -7.41 -10.62
CA SER A 76 24.09 -8.64 -10.83
C SER A 76 22.72 -8.63 -10.13
N ILE A 77 22.08 -9.80 -10.03
CA ILE A 77 20.67 -9.98 -9.63
C ILE A 77 20.42 -9.72 -8.14
N GLY A 78 21.42 -9.83 -7.26
CA GLY A 78 21.17 -9.67 -5.84
C GLY A 78 22.39 -9.74 -4.96
N SER A 79 22.17 -9.42 -3.69
CA SER A 79 23.21 -9.41 -2.66
C SER A 79 23.57 -10.81 -2.15
N CYS A 80 22.67 -11.78 -2.32
CA CYS A 80 22.78 -13.16 -1.83
C CYS A 80 23.17 -13.29 -0.34
N GLY A 81 22.91 -12.25 0.46
CA GLY A 81 23.38 -12.19 1.82
C GLY A 81 22.60 -11.19 2.70
N PRO A 82 22.52 -11.46 4.01
CA PRO A 82 21.98 -10.54 4.99
C PRO A 82 22.86 -9.31 5.19
N ARG A 83 22.25 -8.18 5.57
CA ARG A 83 22.95 -6.89 5.71
C ARG A 83 24.05 -6.87 6.78
N GLY A 84 23.89 -7.66 7.85
CA GLY A 84 24.88 -7.75 8.92
C GLY A 84 26.17 -8.48 8.56
N PHE A 85 26.24 -9.08 7.37
CA PHE A 85 27.40 -9.84 6.90
C PHE A 85 27.94 -9.21 5.61
N TYR A 86 27.64 -9.79 4.45
CA TYR A 86 28.12 -9.32 3.13
C TYR A 86 27.02 -8.75 2.23
N GLY A 87 25.78 -8.65 2.73
CA GLY A 87 24.65 -8.11 1.96
C GLY A 87 24.66 -6.58 1.77
N THR A 88 25.52 -5.85 2.49
CA THR A 88 25.59 -4.39 2.36
C THR A 88 26.50 -4.00 1.20
N ILE A 89 25.92 -3.87 0.01
CA ILE A 89 26.61 -3.38 -1.21
C ILE A 89 26.69 -1.85 -1.18
N GLY A 90 27.74 -1.24 -1.73
CA GLY A 90 28.04 0.21 -1.61
C GLY A 90 26.88 1.18 -1.93
N GLN A 91 25.97 0.83 -2.85
CA GLN A 91 24.76 1.65 -3.09
C GLN A 91 23.77 1.64 -1.92
N ASN A 92 23.67 0.53 -1.19
CA ASN A 92 22.87 0.45 0.04
C ASN A 92 23.43 1.43 1.10
N SER A 93 24.74 1.62 1.17
CA SER A 93 25.34 2.57 2.12
C SER A 93 25.23 4.04 1.67
N GLU A 94 25.29 4.36 0.38
CA GLU A 94 25.20 5.75 -0.09
C GLU A 94 23.76 6.29 -0.07
N VAL A 95 22.78 5.47 -0.46
CA VAL A 95 21.35 5.84 -0.47
C VAL A 95 20.81 6.01 0.94
N PHE A 96 21.29 5.19 1.89
CA PHE A 96 20.84 5.21 3.28
C PHE A 96 21.82 5.88 4.26
N GLY A 97 22.96 6.38 3.78
CA GLY A 97 23.98 7.11 4.55
C GLY A 97 24.00 8.62 4.25
N ASN A 98 23.57 9.03 3.05
CA ASN A 98 23.11 10.40 2.85
C ASN A 98 21.79 10.57 3.61
N SER A 99 21.78 11.48 4.57
CA SER A 99 20.72 12.01 5.45
C SER A 99 19.24 12.03 5.02
N ARG A 100 18.87 11.53 3.83
CA ARG A 100 17.50 11.51 3.31
C ARG A 100 16.66 10.33 3.81
N PHE A 101 17.23 9.13 4.01
CA PHE A 101 16.46 7.96 4.49
C PHE A 101 17.32 7.01 5.32
N HIS A 102 16.94 6.72 6.56
CA HIS A 102 17.60 5.71 7.39
C HIS A 102 16.76 4.43 7.40
N THR A 103 16.84 3.62 6.35
CA THR A 103 15.96 2.45 6.21
C THR A 103 16.53 1.18 6.83
N LEU A 104 15.71 0.50 7.65
CA LEU A 104 15.77 -0.94 7.91
C LEU A 104 14.89 -1.73 6.94
N LEU A 105 15.38 -2.88 6.49
CA LEU A 105 14.62 -3.84 5.69
C LEU A 105 14.57 -5.16 6.47
N THR A 106 13.44 -5.43 7.13
CA THR A 106 12.68 -6.69 7.13
C THR A 106 11.53 -6.55 8.12
N LEU A 107 10.32 -6.76 7.61
CA LEU A 107 9.08 -6.83 8.37
C LEU A 107 9.16 -7.98 9.39
N HIS A 108 9.11 -7.64 10.67
CA HIS A 108 8.30 -8.39 11.62
C HIS A 108 7.39 -7.39 12.32
N TYR A 109 6.08 -7.63 12.15
CA TYR A 109 5.01 -6.93 12.83
C TYR A 109 5.26 -6.96 14.34
N VAL A 110 5.61 -5.81 14.92
CA VAL A 110 5.61 -5.65 16.38
C VAL A 110 4.17 -5.37 16.80
N GLN A 111 3.57 -6.41 17.36
CA GLN A 111 2.22 -6.47 17.85
C GLN A 111 1.98 -5.44 18.96
N CYS A 112 1.29 -4.34 18.65
CA CYS A 112 0.78 -3.41 19.65
C CYS A 112 -0.66 -3.82 20.02
N ASN A 113 -0.84 -4.34 21.24
CA ASN A 113 -2.04 -5.05 21.71
C ASN A 113 -3.35 -4.23 21.82
N SER A 114 -3.43 -3.02 21.26
CA SER A 114 -4.66 -2.21 21.35
C SER A 114 -4.92 -1.22 20.21
N GLY A 115 -3.95 -0.93 19.32
CA GLY A 115 -4.08 0.12 18.29
C GLY A 115 -4.30 -0.36 16.84
N PHE A 116 -4.02 -1.63 16.55
CA PHE A 116 -3.93 -2.16 15.18
C PHE A 116 -5.26 -2.16 14.39
N LEU A 117 -6.38 -2.18 15.11
CA LEU A 117 -7.71 -2.36 14.51
C LEU A 117 -8.21 -1.11 13.77
N GLN A 118 -7.70 0.05 14.15
CA GLN A 118 -8.14 1.31 13.59
C GLN A 118 -7.53 1.51 12.19
N GLU A 119 -6.23 1.27 12.01
CA GLU A 119 -5.54 1.39 10.72
C GLU A 119 -6.05 0.40 9.67
N MET A 120 -6.33 -0.87 10.03
CA MET A 120 -6.89 -1.84 9.08
C MET A 120 -8.26 -1.42 8.53
N ARG A 121 -9.11 -0.79 9.35
CA ARG A 121 -10.41 -0.27 8.88
C ARG A 121 -10.25 0.88 7.90
N TYR A 122 -9.28 1.77 8.17
CA TYR A 122 -8.93 2.90 7.30
C TYR A 122 -8.29 2.44 5.99
N TYR A 123 -7.40 1.44 6.05
CA TYR A 123 -6.82 0.80 4.86
C TYR A 123 -7.89 0.15 3.99
N CYS A 124 -8.83 -0.60 4.58
CA CYS A 124 -9.90 -1.26 3.83
C CYS A 124 -10.87 -0.27 3.18
N CYS A 125 -11.20 0.84 3.84
CA CYS A 125 -12.14 1.84 3.31
C CYS A 125 -11.46 2.96 2.52
N ALA A 126 -10.13 3.00 2.51
CA ALA A 126 -9.34 4.13 2.05
C ALA A 126 -9.76 5.48 2.66
N ASN A 127 -10.04 5.47 3.96
CA ASN A 127 -10.34 6.66 4.74
C ASN A 127 -9.08 7.16 5.46
N CYS A 128 -8.94 8.47 5.59
CA CYS A 128 -7.86 9.06 6.37
C CYS A 128 -8.13 8.84 7.86
N SER A 129 -7.15 8.30 8.57
CA SER A 129 -7.21 8.15 10.02
C SER A 129 -7.14 9.53 10.69
N PRO A 130 -7.95 9.84 11.73
CA PRO A 130 -7.92 11.12 12.42
C PRO A 130 -6.65 11.26 13.26
N LEU A 131 -5.55 11.59 12.60
CA LEU A 131 -4.22 11.61 13.20
C LEU A 131 -4.12 12.64 14.33
N ASP A 132 -4.79 13.79 14.18
CA ASP A 132 -4.80 14.85 15.20
C ASP A 132 -5.31 14.37 16.55
N ASP A 133 -6.38 13.58 16.56
CA ASP A 133 -7.00 13.08 17.79
C ASP A 133 -6.16 11.96 18.42
N ILE A 134 -5.54 11.12 17.59
CA ILE A 134 -4.59 10.10 18.05
C ILE A 134 -3.40 10.76 18.75
N ILE A 135 -2.90 11.87 18.21
CA ILE A 135 -1.77 12.60 18.79
C ILE A 135 -2.16 13.32 20.09
N LYS A 136 -3.36 13.90 20.19
CA LYS A 136 -3.87 14.41 21.47
C LYS A 136 -3.96 13.31 22.53
N LEU A 137 -4.40 12.12 22.13
CA LEU A 137 -4.43 10.96 23.02
C LEU A 137 -3.04 10.48 23.40
N LYS A 138 -2.08 10.50 22.45
CA LYS A 138 -0.67 10.20 22.69
C LYS A 138 -0.11 11.10 23.79
N GLU A 139 -0.32 12.41 23.68
CA GLU A 139 0.14 13.41 24.65
C GLU A 139 -0.53 13.22 26.02
N LYS A 140 -1.81 12.81 26.04
CA LYS A 140 -2.56 12.58 27.29
C LYS A 140 -2.20 11.28 28.01
N HIS A 141 -1.96 10.21 27.25
CA HIS A 141 -1.85 8.84 27.77
C HIS A 141 -0.45 8.23 27.61
N CYS A 142 0.52 8.98 27.07
CA CYS A 142 1.93 8.62 26.96
C CYS A 142 2.19 7.25 26.29
N PHE A 143 1.44 6.92 25.25
CA PHE A 143 1.72 5.75 24.41
C PHE A 143 2.58 6.13 23.19
N ARG A 144 3.10 5.13 22.48
CA ARG A 144 3.86 5.32 21.22
C ARG A 144 2.94 5.13 20.02
N VAL A 145 3.16 5.93 18.99
CA VAL A 145 2.47 5.88 17.70
C VAL A 145 3.42 5.35 16.65
N LEU A 146 3.09 4.19 16.12
CA LEU A 146 3.66 3.62 14.90
C LEU A 146 2.66 3.94 13.79
N LEU A 147 3.09 4.64 12.76
CA LEU A 147 2.24 5.09 11.66
C LEU A 147 2.62 4.37 10.36
N ASP A 148 1.66 3.68 9.76
CA ASP A 148 1.80 3.11 8.42
C ASP A 148 1.36 4.13 7.34
N GLU A 149 2.28 4.49 6.44
CA GLU A 149 2.11 5.49 5.38
C GLU A 149 2.07 4.86 3.97
N ASN A 150 1.78 3.55 3.83
CA ASN A 150 1.88 2.83 2.55
C ASN A 150 1.01 3.41 1.41
N ASN A 151 -0.14 3.99 1.74
CA ASN A 151 -1.09 4.53 0.75
C ASN A 151 -1.08 6.06 0.65
N SER A 152 -0.26 6.71 1.47
CA SER A 152 -0.27 8.16 1.65
C SER A 152 1.08 8.77 1.29
N PHE A 153 2.20 8.08 1.55
CA PHE A 153 3.53 8.53 1.15
C PHE A 153 3.63 8.72 -0.36
N GLY A 154 4.13 9.87 -0.79
CA GLY A 154 4.25 10.23 -2.22
C GLY A 154 2.93 10.55 -2.91
N VAL A 155 1.81 10.65 -2.17
CA VAL A 155 0.47 10.90 -2.76
C VAL A 155 -0.31 11.98 -2.01
N LEU A 156 -0.34 11.92 -0.68
CA LEU A 156 -1.05 12.86 0.19
C LEU A 156 -0.11 13.95 0.73
N GLY A 157 -0.68 15.11 1.06
CA GLY A 157 0.07 16.29 1.50
C GLY A 157 0.54 17.19 0.34
N ASN A 158 0.78 18.46 0.59
CA ASN A 158 1.16 19.41 -0.46
C ASN A 158 2.58 19.16 -1.00
N SER A 159 3.46 18.66 -0.13
CA SER A 159 4.84 18.28 -0.41
C SER A 159 5.00 16.75 -0.44
N GLU A 160 3.89 16.02 -0.55
CA GLU A 160 3.86 14.59 -0.83
C GLU A 160 4.42 13.72 0.31
N ARG A 161 4.49 14.28 1.52
CA ARG A 161 5.08 13.61 2.69
C ARG A 161 4.12 12.67 3.42
N GLY A 162 2.87 12.59 2.98
CA GLY A 162 1.88 11.63 3.49
C GLY A 162 0.84 12.22 4.41
N LEU A 163 0.30 11.37 5.28
CA LEU A 163 -0.86 11.63 6.13
C LEU A 163 -0.54 12.66 7.23
N THR A 164 0.69 12.64 7.74
CA THR A 164 1.19 13.66 8.69
C THR A 164 1.03 15.08 8.14
N GLU A 165 1.49 15.31 6.92
CA GLU A 165 1.36 16.61 6.25
C GLU A 165 -0.11 16.95 5.92
N TYR A 166 -0.90 15.95 5.50
CA TYR A 166 -2.32 16.13 5.19
C TYR A 166 -3.12 16.65 6.40
N HIS A 167 -2.85 16.14 7.61
CA HIS A 167 -3.48 16.60 8.85
C HIS A 167 -2.78 17.81 9.50
N GLY A 168 -1.64 18.26 8.97
CA GLY A 168 -0.85 19.33 9.59
C GLY A 168 -0.16 18.91 10.90
N VAL A 169 0.04 17.60 11.10
CA VAL A 169 0.77 17.03 12.24
C VAL A 169 2.25 17.06 11.94
N LEU A 170 3.04 17.63 12.86
CA LEU A 170 4.49 17.59 12.78
C LEU A 170 4.99 16.13 12.84
N ILE A 171 5.85 15.76 11.89
CA ILE A 171 6.44 14.41 11.81
C ILE A 171 7.08 13.99 13.14
N GLU A 172 7.67 14.94 13.87
CA GLU A 172 8.31 14.75 15.17
C GLU A 172 7.39 14.17 16.25
N LYS A 173 6.08 14.35 16.09
CA LYS A 173 5.08 13.79 17.02
C LYS A 173 4.83 12.30 16.78
N ILE A 174 5.31 11.73 15.68
CA ILE A 174 5.20 10.30 15.36
C ILE A 174 6.49 9.59 15.78
N ASP A 175 6.38 8.46 16.49
CA ASP A 175 7.58 7.77 17.01
C ASP A 175 8.27 6.96 15.92
N ILE A 176 7.50 6.21 15.13
CA ILE A 176 8.00 5.41 14.01
C ILE A 176 7.01 5.54 12.86
N VAL A 177 7.51 5.84 11.68
CA VAL A 177 6.79 5.82 10.41
C VAL A 177 7.27 4.62 9.61
N THR A 178 6.36 3.84 9.03
CA THR A 178 6.67 2.73 8.14
C THR A 178 6.06 2.95 6.76
N VAL A 179 6.82 2.65 5.72
CA VAL A 179 6.42 2.84 4.31
C VAL A 179 6.87 1.63 3.49
N ALA A 180 5.96 1.06 2.72
CA ALA A 180 6.23 0.09 1.68
C ALA A 180 6.58 0.81 0.38
N MET A 181 7.63 0.35 -0.29
CA MET A 181 8.09 0.93 -1.54
C MET A 181 7.32 0.36 -2.77
N GLY A 182 6.46 -0.63 -2.53
CA GLY A 182 5.64 -1.31 -3.55
C GLY A 182 4.57 -0.46 -4.23
N HIS A 183 4.21 0.67 -3.63
CA HIS A 183 3.10 1.49 -4.09
C HIS A 183 3.62 2.69 -4.91
N ALA A 184 3.66 3.88 -4.30
CA ALA A 184 4.08 5.11 -4.96
C ALA A 184 5.50 5.02 -5.55
N LEU A 185 6.41 4.27 -4.92
CA LEU A 185 7.82 4.17 -5.32
C LEU A 185 8.13 3.11 -6.38
N ALA A 186 7.13 2.34 -6.85
CA ALA A 186 7.24 1.43 -7.99
C ALA A 186 8.41 0.42 -7.94
N THR A 187 8.73 -0.08 -6.74
CA THR A 187 9.79 -1.08 -6.50
C THR A 187 9.27 -2.13 -5.53
N GLU A 188 10.13 -2.82 -4.77
CA GLU A 188 9.71 -3.67 -3.66
C GLU A 188 10.53 -3.40 -2.39
N GLY A 189 10.01 -3.88 -1.26
CA GLY A 189 10.58 -3.68 0.07
C GLY A 189 9.88 -2.56 0.83
N GLY A 190 10.49 -2.13 1.92
CA GLY A 190 9.93 -1.12 2.80
C GLY A 190 11.00 -0.47 3.66
N PHE A 191 10.63 0.67 4.23
CA PHE A 191 11.44 1.37 5.18
C PHE A 191 10.67 1.82 6.41
N CYS A 192 11.42 2.06 7.47
CA CYS A 192 10.93 2.79 8.62
C CYS A 192 11.84 3.99 8.90
N SER A 193 11.25 5.04 9.42
CA SER A 193 11.95 6.24 9.90
C SER A 193 11.41 6.60 11.28
N GLY A 194 12.28 7.02 12.19
CA GLY A 194 11.89 7.45 13.54
C GLY A 194 12.16 8.93 13.73
N SER A 195 11.33 9.60 14.53
CA SER A 195 11.54 11.02 14.82
C SER A 195 12.74 11.25 15.72
N VAL A 196 13.59 12.18 15.29
CA VAL A 196 14.70 12.72 16.06
C VAL A 196 14.15 13.86 16.91
N ILE A 197 13.89 13.61 18.20
CA ILE A 197 13.66 14.72 19.13
C ILE A 197 15.04 15.26 19.51
N ILE A 198 15.50 16.33 18.84
CA ILE A 198 16.68 17.09 19.26
C ILE A 198 16.24 18.15 20.27
N ASP A 199 16.15 17.80 21.55
CA ASP A 199 15.98 18.81 22.59
C ASP A 199 17.36 19.37 22.97
N PHE A 200 17.69 20.55 22.44
CA PHE A 200 19.00 21.21 22.63
C PHE A 200 19.27 21.67 24.08
N ASN A 201 18.28 21.60 24.98
CA ASN A 201 18.42 21.96 26.39
C ASN A 201 18.54 20.77 27.35
N ALA A 202 18.37 19.54 26.86
CA ALA A 202 18.48 18.34 27.69
C ALA A 202 19.82 17.65 27.42
N SER A 203 20.79 17.91 28.31
CA SER A 203 22.15 17.37 28.26
C SER A 203 22.19 15.85 28.01
N THR A 204 22.90 15.44 26.94
CA THR A 204 23.54 14.13 26.74
C THR A 204 22.66 12.87 26.64
N PHE A 205 21.40 12.88 27.07
CA PHE A 205 20.55 11.68 27.12
C PHE A 205 19.74 11.42 25.83
N LEU A 206 19.45 12.45 25.03
CA LEU A 206 18.52 12.36 23.89
C LEU A 206 19.13 11.98 22.55
N ILE A 207 20.44 12.19 22.34
CA ILE A 207 21.17 11.64 21.19
C ILE A 207 21.11 10.09 21.20
N ALA A 208 20.90 9.48 22.38
CA ALA A 208 20.80 8.03 22.53
C ALA A 208 19.52 7.44 21.89
N CYS A 209 18.38 8.14 21.87
CA CYS A 209 17.11 7.54 21.42
C CYS A 209 17.07 7.19 19.92
N VAL A 210 17.81 7.92 19.08
CA VAL A 210 17.89 7.71 17.62
C VAL A 210 18.76 6.49 17.27
N LEU A 211 19.92 6.36 17.95
CA LEU A 211 20.70 5.12 17.89
C LEU A 211 19.87 3.94 18.42
N ILE A 212 19.07 4.14 19.47
CA ILE A 212 18.31 3.05 20.08
C ILE A 212 17.30 2.45 19.10
N ILE A 213 16.44 3.18 18.40
CA ILE A 213 15.43 2.49 17.54
C ILE A 213 16.09 1.83 16.33
N HIS A 214 16.98 2.55 15.63
CA HIS A 214 17.57 2.03 14.40
C HIS A 214 18.59 0.94 14.67
N ASP A 215 19.53 1.14 15.59
CA ASP A 215 20.54 0.13 15.89
C ASP A 215 19.94 -1.02 16.70
N VAL A 216 18.99 -0.79 17.63
CA VAL A 216 18.30 -1.92 18.27
C VAL A 216 17.51 -2.70 17.24
N GLN A 217 16.73 -2.07 16.35
CA GLN A 217 16.06 -2.85 15.32
C GLN A 217 17.06 -3.56 14.39
N ARG A 218 18.21 -2.97 14.07
CA ARG A 218 19.21 -3.64 13.21
C ARG A 218 19.90 -4.81 13.90
N LEU A 219 20.15 -4.68 15.20
CA LEU A 219 20.88 -5.65 16.01
C LEU A 219 19.99 -6.69 16.69
N SER A 220 18.69 -6.42 16.84
CA SER A 220 17.76 -7.27 17.58
C SER A 220 16.58 -7.77 16.76
N ASN A 221 16.31 -7.23 15.57
CA ASN A 221 15.24 -7.75 14.71
C ASN A 221 15.73 -8.97 13.93
N PHE A 222 15.19 -10.13 14.28
CA PHE A 222 15.51 -11.39 13.61
C PHE A 222 15.20 -11.37 12.12
N GLY A 223 14.12 -10.69 11.70
CA GLY A 223 13.84 -10.52 10.29
C GLY A 223 14.98 -9.81 9.58
N TYR A 224 15.48 -8.73 10.16
CA TYR A 224 16.52 -7.91 9.56
C TYR A 224 17.85 -8.65 9.44
N LEU A 225 18.20 -9.41 10.47
CA LEU A 225 19.46 -10.14 10.55
C LEU A 225 19.48 -11.41 9.70
N PHE A 226 18.35 -12.12 9.62
CA PHE A 226 18.27 -13.44 8.99
C PHE A 226 17.55 -13.43 7.63
N SER A 227 17.35 -12.25 7.03
CA SER A 227 16.83 -12.11 5.67
C SER A 227 17.88 -11.54 4.71
N ALA A 228 17.83 -12.00 3.46
CA ALA A 228 18.68 -11.45 2.40
C ALA A 228 18.36 -9.98 2.14
N SER A 229 19.38 -9.19 1.87
CA SER A 229 19.20 -7.77 1.63
C SER A 229 18.61 -7.49 0.24
N LEU A 230 17.93 -6.34 0.13
CA LEU A 230 17.28 -5.91 -1.10
C LEU A 230 18.30 -5.86 -2.27
N PRO A 231 17.94 -6.41 -3.44
CA PRO A 231 18.75 -6.29 -4.65
C PRO A 231 19.14 -4.83 -4.98
N PRO A 232 20.38 -4.55 -5.42
CA PRO A 232 20.85 -3.20 -5.71
C PRO A 232 20.02 -2.44 -6.76
N TYR A 233 19.47 -3.14 -7.76
CA TYR A 233 18.64 -2.52 -8.78
C TYR A 233 17.32 -1.96 -8.20
N LEU A 234 16.73 -2.62 -7.20
CA LEU A 234 15.53 -2.12 -6.52
C LEU A 234 15.84 -0.88 -5.67
N VAL A 235 17.02 -0.80 -5.08
CA VAL A 235 17.46 0.38 -4.33
C VAL A 235 17.65 1.57 -5.27
N ASN A 236 18.26 1.38 -6.44
CA ASN A 236 18.36 2.46 -7.43
C ASN A 236 17.00 2.88 -7.99
N ALA A 237 16.09 1.93 -8.20
CA ALA A 237 14.71 2.23 -8.59
C ALA A 237 14.06 3.22 -7.63
N VAL A 238 14.22 3.01 -6.32
CA VAL A 238 13.69 3.89 -5.26
C VAL A 238 14.28 5.29 -5.34
N VAL A 239 15.61 5.39 -5.48
CA VAL A 239 16.30 6.69 -5.57
C VAL A 239 15.75 7.50 -6.73
N ILE A 240 15.67 6.86 -7.91
CA ILE A 240 15.17 7.52 -9.11
C ILE A 240 13.68 7.85 -8.98
N ALA A 241 12.87 6.99 -8.34
CA ALA A 241 11.47 7.27 -8.08
C ALA A 241 11.29 8.52 -7.19
N ILE A 242 12.09 8.65 -6.13
CA ILE A 242 12.10 9.83 -5.25
C ILE A 242 12.58 11.07 -6.01
N ASP A 243 13.66 10.98 -6.78
CA ASP A 243 14.15 12.09 -7.61
C ASP A 243 13.07 12.55 -8.61
N VAL A 244 12.32 11.61 -9.20
CA VAL A 244 11.23 11.91 -10.13
C VAL A 244 10.08 12.60 -9.42
N LEU A 245 9.75 12.19 -8.20
CA LEU A 245 8.74 12.84 -7.36
C LEU A 245 9.13 14.29 -7.04
N GLU A 246 10.34 14.49 -6.51
CA GLU A 246 10.86 15.83 -6.17
C GLU A 246 10.91 16.76 -7.40
N GLN A 247 11.21 16.23 -8.58
CA GLN A 247 11.33 17.00 -9.82
C GLN A 247 10.00 17.25 -10.53
N ASN A 248 8.95 16.46 -10.29
CA ASN A 248 7.70 16.50 -11.06
C ASN A 248 6.43 16.61 -10.19
N PRO A 249 6.19 17.77 -9.53
CA PRO A 249 4.98 17.99 -8.72
C PRO A 249 3.67 17.95 -9.54
N TYR A 250 3.78 18.00 -10.88
CA TYR A 250 2.65 17.83 -11.79
C TYR A 250 2.00 16.44 -11.69
N LEU A 251 2.75 15.39 -11.35
CA LEU A 251 2.22 14.01 -11.26
C LEU A 251 1.12 13.90 -10.21
N ILE A 252 1.30 14.52 -9.05
CA ILE A 252 0.30 14.53 -7.96
C ILE A 252 -0.90 15.38 -8.32
N THR A 253 -0.67 16.54 -8.94
CA THR A 253 -1.76 17.39 -9.43
C THR A 253 -2.64 16.62 -10.42
N LYS A 254 -2.01 15.85 -11.33
CA LYS A 254 -2.72 14.99 -12.27
C LYS A 254 -3.46 13.84 -11.57
N LEU A 255 -2.83 13.17 -10.61
CA LEU A 255 -3.48 12.11 -9.81
C LEU A 255 -4.72 12.64 -9.07
N ARG A 256 -4.61 13.80 -8.40
CA ARG A 256 -5.74 14.44 -7.70
C ARG A 256 -6.88 14.80 -8.65
N LYS A 257 -6.53 15.32 -9.84
CA LYS A 257 -7.52 15.60 -10.89
C LYS A 257 -8.23 14.30 -11.32
N ASN A 258 -7.49 13.22 -11.54
CA ASN A 258 -8.03 11.92 -11.90
C ASN A 258 -8.97 11.35 -10.83
N ILE A 259 -8.56 11.40 -9.55
CA ILE A 259 -9.40 10.98 -8.42
C ILE A 259 -10.70 11.80 -8.40
N THR A 260 -10.61 13.12 -8.54
CA THR A 260 -11.78 14.00 -8.56
C THR A 260 -12.74 13.66 -9.70
N ILE A 261 -12.24 13.35 -10.89
CA ILE A 261 -13.05 12.95 -12.05
C ILE A 261 -13.78 11.64 -11.75
N LEU A 262 -13.07 10.62 -11.24
CA LEU A 262 -13.68 9.32 -10.91
C LEU A 262 -14.74 9.46 -9.82
N CYS A 263 -14.42 10.16 -8.72
CA CYS A 263 -15.34 10.40 -7.61
C CYS A 263 -16.60 11.12 -8.08
N ARG A 264 -16.47 12.19 -8.89
CA ARG A 264 -17.62 12.89 -9.47
C ARG A 264 -18.43 12.00 -10.39
N GLY A 265 -17.76 11.19 -11.20
CA GLY A 265 -18.41 10.25 -12.12
C GLY A 265 -19.29 9.26 -11.39
N VAL A 266 -18.83 8.68 -10.28
CA VAL A 266 -19.57 7.67 -9.51
C VAL A 266 -20.60 8.27 -8.55
N TYR A 267 -20.38 9.49 -8.03
CA TYR A 267 -21.26 10.15 -7.04
C TYR A 267 -22.73 10.28 -7.49
N PHE A 268 -22.98 10.41 -8.79
CA PHE A 268 -24.34 10.58 -9.33
C PHE A 268 -25.17 9.29 -9.42
N TYR A 269 -24.65 8.15 -8.96
CA TYR A 269 -25.34 6.87 -9.10
C TYR A 269 -26.03 6.44 -7.79
N HIS A 270 -27.32 6.08 -7.87
CA HIS A 270 -28.14 5.86 -6.67
C HIS A 270 -27.83 4.57 -5.90
N CYS A 271 -27.17 3.59 -6.51
CA CYS A 271 -26.99 2.26 -5.90
C CYS A 271 -25.65 2.06 -5.17
N LEU A 272 -24.61 2.81 -5.55
CA LEU A 272 -23.27 2.72 -4.97
C LEU A 272 -22.94 4.00 -4.21
N GLU A 273 -22.27 3.86 -3.08
CA GLU A 273 -21.82 4.94 -2.22
C GLU A 273 -20.29 4.94 -2.17
N ILE A 274 -19.67 6.11 -2.29
CA ILE A 274 -18.24 6.29 -2.06
C ILE A 274 -18.03 6.45 -0.56
N VAL A 275 -17.23 5.58 0.04
CA VAL A 275 -16.92 5.63 1.48
C VAL A 275 -15.55 6.26 1.76
N SER A 276 -14.66 6.24 0.77
CA SER A 276 -13.26 6.71 0.85
C SER A 276 -13.12 8.24 0.90
N ASP A 277 -11.94 8.70 1.33
CA ASP A 277 -11.57 10.12 1.28
C ASP A 277 -11.44 10.62 -0.17
N GLN A 278 -11.78 11.88 -0.43
CA GLN A 278 -11.75 12.47 -1.78
C GLN A 278 -10.33 12.66 -2.33
N GLN A 279 -9.32 12.71 -1.48
CA GLN A 279 -7.92 12.85 -1.88
C GLN A 279 -7.17 11.52 -1.92
N SER A 280 -7.76 10.45 -1.37
CA SER A 280 -7.19 9.12 -1.40
C SER A 280 -7.08 8.59 -2.84
N PRO A 281 -5.95 7.99 -3.24
CA PRO A 281 -5.82 7.36 -4.55
C PRO A 281 -6.63 6.08 -4.69
N ILE A 282 -7.11 5.52 -3.59
CA ILE A 282 -8.02 4.38 -3.58
C ILE A 282 -9.44 4.90 -3.38
N VAL A 283 -10.31 4.65 -4.36
CA VAL A 283 -11.75 4.95 -4.29
C VAL A 283 -12.49 3.68 -3.89
N PHE A 284 -13.12 3.71 -2.72
CA PHE A 284 -13.85 2.57 -2.16
C PHE A 284 -15.36 2.73 -2.36
N LEU A 285 -15.96 1.82 -3.12
CA LEU A 285 -17.38 1.78 -3.42
C LEU A 285 -18.09 0.71 -2.59
N ARG A 286 -19.18 1.09 -1.93
CA ARG A 286 -20.05 0.20 -1.15
C ARG A 286 -21.47 0.20 -1.72
N LEU A 287 -22.19 -0.91 -1.55
CA LEU A 287 -23.63 -0.94 -1.82
C LEU A 287 -24.38 -0.02 -0.83
N LYS A 288 -25.22 0.87 -1.37
CA LYS A 288 -26.02 1.79 -0.53
C LYS A 288 -27.12 1.07 0.25
N LYS A 289 -27.72 0.04 -0.37
CA LYS A 289 -28.67 -0.87 0.27
C LYS A 289 -28.01 -2.24 0.40
N SER A 290 -27.66 -2.61 1.63
CA SER A 290 -27.17 -3.96 1.93
C SER A 290 -28.31 -4.97 1.83
N THR A 291 -28.00 -6.18 1.39
CA THR A 291 -28.91 -7.35 1.39
C THR A 291 -29.14 -7.93 2.78
N GLY A 292 -28.49 -7.38 3.81
CA GLY A 292 -28.56 -7.86 5.20
C GLY A 292 -27.53 -8.94 5.53
N SER A 293 -26.78 -9.45 4.54
CA SER A 293 -25.67 -10.38 4.72
C SER A 293 -24.43 -9.91 3.97
N LEU A 294 -23.31 -9.75 4.68
CA LEU A 294 -22.03 -9.35 4.09
C LEU A 294 -21.54 -10.32 3.00
N LYS A 295 -21.88 -11.61 3.12
CA LYS A 295 -21.49 -12.62 2.12
C LYS A 295 -22.23 -12.43 0.81
N ASN A 296 -23.52 -12.11 0.89
CA ASN A 296 -24.35 -11.86 -0.30
C ASN A 296 -23.96 -10.52 -0.94
N ASP A 297 -23.69 -9.50 -0.13
CA ASP A 297 -23.18 -8.22 -0.62
C ASP A 297 -21.83 -8.38 -1.33
N LEU A 298 -20.93 -9.21 -0.80
CA LEU A 298 -19.65 -9.50 -1.44
C LEU A 298 -19.82 -10.26 -2.76
N SER A 299 -20.66 -11.29 -2.80
CA SER A 299 -20.96 -12.03 -4.04
C SER A 299 -21.50 -11.10 -5.12
N LEU A 300 -22.43 -10.20 -4.77
CA LEU A 300 -22.96 -9.18 -5.67
C LEU A 300 -21.88 -8.25 -6.23
N LEU A 301 -20.96 -7.80 -5.37
CA LEU A 301 -19.85 -6.95 -5.77
C LEU A 301 -18.83 -7.70 -6.65
N GLU A 302 -18.59 -8.98 -6.37
CA GLU A 302 -17.76 -9.87 -7.19
C GLU A 302 -18.39 -10.11 -8.56
N ASP A 303 -19.71 -10.29 -8.64
CA ASP A 303 -20.44 -10.41 -9.90
C ASP A 303 -20.33 -9.12 -10.72
N ILE A 304 -20.51 -7.95 -10.08
CA ILE A 304 -20.29 -6.65 -10.74
C ILE A 304 -18.86 -6.56 -11.29
N ALA A 305 -17.85 -6.89 -10.49
CA ALA A 305 -16.45 -6.85 -10.91
C ALA A 305 -16.16 -7.81 -12.08
N HIS A 306 -16.70 -9.03 -12.06
CA HIS A 306 -16.56 -10.00 -13.14
C HIS A 306 -17.22 -9.52 -14.44
N HIS A 307 -18.42 -8.95 -14.37
CA HIS A 307 -19.12 -8.43 -15.55
C HIS A 307 -18.39 -7.23 -16.15
N VAL A 308 -17.89 -6.30 -15.31
CA VAL A 308 -17.08 -5.15 -15.74
C VAL A 308 -15.80 -5.61 -16.45
N LEU A 309 -15.13 -6.64 -15.93
CA LEU A 309 -13.95 -7.23 -16.56
C LEU A 309 -14.28 -7.90 -17.90
N LYS A 310 -15.35 -8.70 -17.94
CA LYS A 310 -15.71 -9.50 -19.12
C LYS A 310 -16.22 -8.64 -20.28
N GLU A 311 -17.11 -7.69 -19.99
CA GLU A 311 -17.82 -6.89 -21.00
C GLU A 311 -16.98 -5.69 -21.45
N ASP A 312 -16.47 -4.90 -20.51
CA ASP A 312 -15.84 -3.60 -20.82
C ASP A 312 -14.32 -3.61 -20.74
N SER A 313 -13.73 -4.75 -20.33
CA SER A 313 -12.28 -4.93 -20.17
C SER A 313 -11.71 -3.96 -19.15
N ILE A 314 -12.33 -3.87 -17.98
CA ILE A 314 -11.86 -3.04 -16.87
C ILE A 314 -11.64 -3.93 -15.65
N PHE A 315 -10.46 -3.90 -15.08
CA PHE A 315 -10.09 -4.70 -13.92
C PHE A 315 -10.20 -3.87 -12.64
N VAL A 316 -11.05 -4.32 -11.73
CA VAL A 316 -11.30 -3.72 -10.43
C VAL A 316 -11.16 -4.78 -9.35
N GLU A 317 -10.75 -4.38 -8.14
CA GLU A 317 -10.56 -5.30 -7.03
C GLU A 317 -11.77 -5.28 -6.10
N THR A 318 -12.25 -6.43 -5.63
CA THR A 318 -13.22 -6.50 -4.53
C THR A 318 -12.51 -6.65 -3.18
N SER A 319 -13.24 -6.41 -2.10
CA SER A 319 -12.70 -6.57 -0.74
C SER A 319 -12.52 -8.06 -0.43
N ASN A 320 -11.27 -8.52 -0.25
CA ASN A 320 -11.02 -9.90 0.09
C ASN A 320 -11.13 -10.13 1.61
N ARG A 321 -11.88 -11.16 2.02
CA ARG A 321 -12.05 -11.50 3.43
C ARG A 321 -11.22 -12.74 3.76
N SER A 322 -10.21 -12.54 4.62
CA SER A 322 -9.61 -13.68 5.31
C SER A 322 -10.58 -14.23 6.36
N MET A 323 -10.75 -15.55 6.38
CA MET A 323 -11.53 -16.28 7.40
C MET A 323 -10.95 -16.09 8.82
N LEU A 324 -9.69 -15.64 8.92
CA LEU A 324 -9.01 -15.34 10.19
C LEU A 324 -9.45 -14.00 10.81
N ASN A 325 -10.14 -13.14 10.04
CA ASN A 325 -10.59 -11.84 10.53
C ASN A 325 -11.77 -12.02 11.49
N LYS A 326 -11.51 -11.83 12.79
CA LYS A 326 -12.52 -11.86 13.86
C LYS A 326 -13.57 -10.74 13.76
N TRP A 327 -13.29 -9.67 12.99
CA TRP A 327 -14.13 -8.47 12.90
C TRP A 327 -14.73 -8.30 11.51
N SER A 328 -15.94 -7.74 11.45
CA SER A 328 -16.63 -7.42 10.19
C SER A 328 -16.06 -6.15 9.55
N LEU A 329 -15.12 -6.33 8.63
CA LEU A 329 -14.66 -5.24 7.77
C LEU A 329 -15.74 -4.94 6.71
N PRO A 330 -15.89 -3.68 6.30
CA PRO A 330 -16.82 -3.32 5.24
C PRO A 330 -16.39 -3.95 3.92
N VAL A 331 -17.37 -4.42 3.15
CA VAL A 331 -17.18 -5.00 1.82
C VAL A 331 -17.49 -3.98 0.75
N GLY A 332 -16.72 -4.00 -0.33
CA GLY A 332 -16.80 -3.01 -1.39
C GLY A 332 -15.88 -3.33 -2.56
N ILE A 333 -16.01 -2.54 -3.63
CA ILE A 333 -15.09 -2.50 -4.77
C ILE A 333 -14.05 -1.40 -4.52
N ARG A 334 -12.78 -1.74 -4.70
CA ARG A 334 -11.63 -0.84 -4.63
C ARG A 334 -11.17 -0.50 -6.03
N LEU A 335 -11.14 0.79 -6.34
CA LEU A 335 -10.54 1.32 -7.55
C LEU A 335 -9.27 2.09 -7.19
N PHE A 336 -8.14 1.62 -7.68
CA PHE A 336 -6.85 2.26 -7.54
C PHE A 336 -6.64 3.21 -8.71
N VAL A 337 -6.64 4.51 -8.43
CA VAL A 337 -6.46 5.56 -9.43
C VAL A 337 -4.97 5.84 -9.61
N SER A 338 -4.55 5.98 -10.86
CA SER A 338 -3.17 6.32 -11.23
C SER A 338 -3.11 7.65 -11.96
N ALA A 339 -1.98 8.34 -11.86
CA ALA A 339 -1.64 9.52 -12.67
C ALA A 339 -1.54 9.18 -14.17
N THR A 340 -1.40 7.91 -14.52
CA THR A 340 -1.31 7.45 -15.92
C THR A 340 -2.66 7.34 -16.61
N HIS A 341 -3.75 7.14 -15.87
CA HIS A 341 -5.09 7.08 -16.45
C HIS A 341 -5.43 8.38 -17.18
N THR A 342 -6.01 8.24 -18.36
CA THR A 342 -6.55 9.37 -19.12
C THR A 342 -7.96 9.70 -18.66
N GLU A 343 -8.46 10.89 -18.99
CA GLU A 343 -9.84 11.26 -18.65
C GLU A 343 -10.86 10.31 -19.30
N SER A 344 -10.57 9.85 -20.53
CA SER A 344 -11.36 8.84 -21.25
C SER A 344 -11.44 7.50 -20.52
N ASP A 345 -10.33 7.06 -19.92
CA ASP A 345 -10.27 5.82 -19.14
C ASP A 345 -11.17 5.91 -17.90
N LEU A 346 -11.13 7.04 -17.21
CA LEU A 346 -11.93 7.29 -16.00
C LEU A 346 -13.42 7.38 -16.32
N THR A 347 -13.79 8.07 -17.40
CA THR A 347 -15.19 8.15 -17.83
C THR A 347 -15.73 6.80 -18.27
N LYS A 348 -14.94 6.03 -19.04
CA LYS A 348 -15.29 4.67 -19.45
C LYS A 348 -15.51 3.76 -18.23
N ALA A 349 -14.64 3.84 -17.22
CA ALA A 349 -14.80 3.09 -15.97
C ALA A 349 -16.08 3.48 -15.21
N CYS A 350 -16.38 4.77 -15.11
CA CYS A 350 -17.60 5.25 -14.46
C CYS A 350 -18.87 4.77 -15.18
N GLU A 351 -18.90 4.86 -16.51
CA GLU A 351 -20.05 4.44 -17.32
C GLU A 351 -20.27 2.93 -17.26
N SER A 352 -19.19 2.15 -17.38
CA SER A 352 -19.19 0.70 -17.23
C SER A 352 -19.75 0.27 -15.87
N LEU A 353 -19.21 0.83 -14.78
CA LEU A 353 -19.67 0.53 -13.42
C LEU A 353 -21.15 0.84 -13.23
N LYS A 354 -21.63 1.99 -13.73
CA LYS A 354 -23.05 2.35 -13.65
C LYS A 354 -23.94 1.35 -14.39
N ARG A 355 -23.57 1.03 -15.64
CA ARG A 355 -24.32 0.11 -16.50
C ARG A 355 -24.38 -1.29 -15.89
N VAL A 356 -23.24 -1.85 -15.50
CA VAL A 356 -23.17 -3.20 -14.94
C VAL A 356 -23.85 -3.27 -13.58
N ALA A 357 -23.63 -2.28 -12.70
CA ALA A 357 -24.29 -2.25 -11.40
C ALA A 357 -25.82 -2.13 -11.53
N SER A 358 -26.35 -1.42 -12.54
CA SER A 358 -27.79 -1.42 -12.83
C SER A 358 -28.28 -2.82 -13.16
N LEU A 359 -27.61 -3.49 -14.09
CA LEU A 359 -28.00 -4.81 -14.57
C LEU A 359 -28.02 -5.86 -13.44
N VAL A 360 -26.92 -5.98 -12.71
CA VAL A 360 -26.78 -6.98 -11.63
C VAL A 360 -27.77 -6.72 -10.50
N LEU A 361 -27.95 -5.46 -10.09
CA LEU A 361 -28.85 -5.14 -8.98
C LEU A 361 -30.34 -5.28 -9.37
N THR A 362 -30.72 -4.98 -10.63
CA THR A 362 -32.10 -5.24 -11.08
C THR A 362 -32.45 -6.73 -11.18
N ALA A 363 -31.45 -7.60 -11.34
CA ALA A 363 -31.66 -9.04 -11.38
C ALA A 363 -31.85 -9.68 -9.99
N HIS A 364 -31.64 -8.93 -8.91
CA HIS A 364 -31.69 -9.42 -7.52
C HIS A 364 -32.73 -8.71 -6.63
N VAL A 365 -33.45 -7.72 -7.19
CA VAL A 365 -34.66 -7.13 -6.60
C VAL A 365 -35.87 -7.82 -7.22
#